data_AF-A0A7W1JEM0-F1
#
_entry.id   AF-A0A7W1JEM0-F1
#
_cell.length_a   1.000
_cell.length_b   1.000
_cell.length_c   1.000
_cell.angle_alpha   90.00
_cell.angle_beta   90.00
_cell.angle_gamma   90.00
#
_symmetry.space_group_name_H-M   'P 1'
#
loop_
_entity.id
_entity.type
_entity.pdbx_description
1 polymer ?
#
loop_
_entity_poly.entity_id
_entity_poly.type
_entity_poly.pdbx_seq_one_letter_code
_entity_poly.pdbx_strand_id
1 'polypeptide(L)'
;MEHNLIELYLLIRRLYDNEPVLKRQRLSNFRPLFTNEELVTMYIFGHLQGHTTHRRIYDYVVDHWRGWFPALSSYQAFNRRVNELAPAFELLIEQQLTIAGRHIEVTT
;
A
#
# COMPACT_ATOMS: atom_id res chain seq x y z
N MET A 1 -11.34 8.56 -11.78
CA MET A 1 -11.14 7.80 -10.53
C MET A 1 -10.49 6.45 -10.78
N GLU A 2 -10.97 5.66 -11.74
CA GLU A 2 -10.38 4.35 -12.09
C GLU A 2 -8.92 4.46 -12.55
N HIS A 3 -8.62 5.46 -13.38
CA HIS A 3 -7.25 5.71 -13.86
C HIS A 3 -6.25 5.90 -12.70
N ASN A 4 -6.62 6.72 -11.71
CA ASN A 4 -5.80 6.97 -10.52
C ASN A 4 -5.56 5.68 -9.71
N LEU A 5 -6.54 4.78 -9.64
CA LEU A 5 -6.39 3.49 -8.97
C LEU A 5 -5.39 2.58 -9.70
N ILE A 6 -5.47 2.53 -11.03
CA ILE A 6 -4.54 1.76 -11.87
C ILE A 6 -3.12 2.32 -11.77
N GLU A 7 -2.97 3.63 -11.92
CA GLU A 7 -1.66 4.31 -11.81
C GLU A 7 -1.03 4.06 -10.43
N LEU A 8 -1.83 4.18 -9.37
CA LEU A 8 -1.38 3.89 -8.02
C LEU A 8 -0.95 2.43 -7.89
N TYR A 9 -1.74 1.48 -8.38
CA TYR A 9 -1.37 0.07 -8.34
C TYR A 9 -0.04 -0.20 -9.06
N LEU A 10 0.14 0.36 -10.26
CA LEU A 10 1.39 0.23 -11.03
C LEU A 10 2.59 0.85 -10.31
N LEU A 11 2.39 2.00 -9.65
CA LEU A 11 3.41 2.63 -8.82
C LEU A 11 3.80 1.74 -7.63
N ILE A 12 2.81 1.25 -6.87
CA ILE A 12 3.04 0.36 -5.73
C ILE A 12 3.77 -0.91 -6.17
N ARG A 13 3.33 -1.52 -7.27
CA ARG A 13 4.00 -2.70 -7.83
C ARG A 13 5.47 -2.43 -8.17
N ARG A 14 5.75 -1.29 -8.81
CA ARG A 14 7.13 -0.86 -9.11
C ARG A 14 7.96 -0.69 -7.83
N LEU A 15 7.39 -0.11 -6.76
CA LEU A 15 8.08 0.02 -5.48
C LEU A 15 8.39 -1.35 -4.87
N TYR A 16 7.44 -2.28 -4.86
CA TYR A 16 7.66 -3.65 -4.36
C TYR A 16 8.68 -4.46 -5.17
N ASP A 17 8.88 -4.14 -6.44
CA ASP A 17 9.88 -4.79 -7.30
C ASP A 17 11.30 -4.23 -7.07
N ASN A 18 11.41 -2.94 -6.76
CA ASN A 18 12.68 -2.23 -6.58
C ASN A 18 13.17 -2.19 -5.13
N GLU A 19 12.28 -2.30 -4.14
CA GLU A 19 12.64 -2.25 -2.72
C GLU A 19 12.95 -3.65 -2.14
N PRO A 20 14.21 -3.98 -1.79
CA PRO A 20 14.58 -5.31 -1.33
C PRO A 20 13.87 -5.72 -0.03
N VAL A 21 13.56 -4.76 0.85
CA VAL A 21 12.85 -5.01 2.11
C VAL A 21 11.42 -5.49 1.83
N LEU A 22 10.71 -4.82 0.93
CA LEU A 22 9.35 -5.18 0.53
C LEU A 22 9.32 -6.47 -0.29
N LYS A 23 10.31 -6.66 -1.15
CA LYS A 23 10.48 -7.89 -1.93
C LYS A 23 10.70 -9.11 -1.03
N ARG A 24 11.45 -8.97 0.07
CA ARG A 24 11.62 -10.05 1.06
C ARG A 24 10.31 -10.44 1.75
N GLN A 25 9.42 -9.48 2.03
CA GLN A 25 8.09 -9.78 2.58
C GLN A 25 7.23 -10.60 1.60
N ARG A 26 7.39 -10.39 0.28
CA ARG A 26 6.71 -11.17 -0.77
C ARG A 26 7.24 -12.60 -0.92
N LEU A 27 8.50 -12.84 -0.58
CA LEU A 27 9.19 -14.13 -0.81
C LEU A 27 8.99 -15.15 0.32
N SER A 28 8.29 -14.80 1.42
CA SER A 28 7.85 -15.83 2.36
C SER A 28 6.90 -16.79 1.60
N ASN A 29 6.96 -18.11 1.88
CA ASN A 29 6.23 -19.15 1.13
C ASN A 29 4.68 -19.01 1.14
N PHE A 30 4.16 -17.95 1.75
CA PHE A 30 2.75 -17.61 1.78
C PHE A 30 2.41 -16.57 0.71
N ARG A 31 1.67 -17.00 -0.33
CA ARG A 31 1.12 -16.12 -1.37
C ARG A 31 -0.38 -15.93 -1.14
N PRO A 32 -0.83 -14.91 -0.40
CA PRO A 32 -2.24 -14.66 -0.21
C PRO A 32 -2.89 -14.27 -1.55
N LEU A 33 -4.15 -14.68 -1.77
CA LEU A 33 -4.92 -14.30 -2.95
C LEU A 33 -5.12 -12.78 -3.05
N PHE A 34 -5.27 -12.11 -1.90
CA PHE A 34 -5.23 -10.66 -1.79
C PHE A 34 -3.80 -10.25 -1.44
N THR A 35 -3.07 -9.65 -2.37
CA THR A 35 -1.63 -9.44 -2.21
C THR A 35 -1.31 -8.23 -1.33
N ASN A 36 -0.04 -8.06 -0.93
CA ASN A 36 0.36 -6.86 -0.20
C ASN A 36 0.27 -5.62 -1.10
N GLU A 37 0.58 -5.73 -2.39
CA GLU A 37 0.43 -4.63 -3.35
C GLU A 37 -1.03 -4.17 -3.44
N GLU A 38 -1.98 -5.09 -3.50
CA GLU A 38 -3.42 -4.77 -3.50
C GLU A 38 -3.86 -4.13 -2.16
N LEU A 39 -3.38 -4.66 -1.04
CA LEU A 39 -3.64 -4.12 0.29
C LEU A 39 -3.14 -2.67 0.45
N VAL A 40 -1.90 -2.40 0.04
CA VAL A 40 -1.29 -1.07 0.09
C VAL A 40 -2.00 -0.11 -0.86
N THR A 41 -2.32 -0.56 -2.07
CA THR A 41 -3.07 0.22 -3.06
C THR A 41 -4.42 0.62 -2.50
N MET A 42 -5.17 -0.33 -1.95
CA MET A 42 -6.46 -0.10 -1.31
C MET A 42 -6.36 0.92 -0.17
N TYR A 43 -5.36 0.78 0.70
CA TYR A 43 -5.15 1.67 1.84
C TYR A 43 -4.86 3.11 1.42
N ILE A 44 -3.89 3.31 0.53
CA ILE A 44 -3.49 4.64 0.05
C ILE A 44 -4.61 5.26 -0.77
N PHE A 45 -5.26 4.47 -1.64
CA PHE A 45 -6.38 4.97 -2.44
C PHE A 45 -7.51 5.49 -1.56
N GLY A 46 -7.91 4.75 -0.52
CA GLY A 46 -8.95 5.20 0.41
C GLY A 46 -8.61 6.52 1.11
N HIS A 47 -7.33 6.70 1.52
CA HIS A 47 -6.85 7.98 2.06
C HIS A 47 -6.93 9.12 1.03
N LEU A 48 -6.55 8.87 -0.22
CA LEU A 48 -6.67 9.86 -1.31
C LEU A 48 -8.13 10.23 -1.61
N GLN A 49 -9.10 9.38 -1.26
CA GLN A 49 -10.54 9.67 -1.34
C GLN A 49 -11.10 10.34 -0.06
N GLY A 50 -10.24 10.68 0.90
CA GLY A 50 -10.62 11.39 2.13
C GLY A 50 -11.08 10.49 3.28
N HIS A 51 -10.89 9.17 3.19
CA HIS A 51 -11.21 8.24 4.27
C HIS A 51 -9.98 7.99 5.13
N THR A 52 -10.02 8.42 6.40
CA THR A 52 -8.85 8.43 7.27
C THR A 52 -8.75 7.24 8.23
N THR A 53 -9.82 6.46 8.40
CA THR A 53 -9.82 5.28 9.28
C THR A 53 -9.85 3.99 8.48
N HIS A 54 -9.22 2.94 8.99
CA HIS A 54 -9.17 1.62 8.34
C HIS A 54 -10.57 1.12 7.99
N ARG A 55 -11.54 1.33 8.88
CA ARG A 55 -12.93 0.96 8.66
C ARG A 55 -13.56 1.73 7.50
N ARG A 56 -13.43 3.06 7.48
CA ARG A 56 -14.02 3.89 6.40
C ARG A 56 -13.39 3.61 5.05
N ILE A 57 -12.07 3.36 5.02
CA ILE A 57 -11.36 2.94 3.80
C ILE A 57 -11.92 1.60 3.30
N TYR A 58 -12.05 0.62 4.20
CA TYR A 58 -12.56 -0.70 3.85
C TYR A 58 -13.97 -0.63 3.29
N ASP A 59 -14.88 0.05 4.00
CA ASP A 59 -16.28 0.18 3.57
C ASP A 59 -16.39 0.90 2.23
N TYR A 60 -15.67 2.01 2.04
CA TYR A 60 -15.63 2.72 0.77
C TYR A 60 -15.21 1.83 -0.41
N VAL A 61 -14.14 1.05 -0.24
CA VAL A 61 -13.63 0.16 -1.29
C VAL A 61 -14.60 -0.98 -1.58
N VAL A 62 -15.23 -1.55 -0.56
CA VAL A 62 -16.26 -2.57 -0.74
C VAL A 62 -17.47 -2.01 -1.50
N ASP A 63 -17.89 -0.79 -1.18
CA ASP A 63 -19.10 -0.22 -1.78
C ASP A 63 -18.88 0.24 -3.24
N HIS A 64 -17.67 0.70 -3.59
CA HIS A 64 -17.41 1.36 -4.88
C HIS A 64 -16.43 0.60 -5.79
N TRP A 65 -15.59 -0.28 -5.23
CA TRP A 65 -14.42 -0.86 -5.91
C TRP A 65 -14.28 -2.38 -5.72
N ARG A 66 -15.30 -3.06 -5.18
CA ARG A 66 -15.24 -4.51 -4.89
C ARG A 66 -14.86 -5.36 -6.11
N GLY A 67 -15.31 -4.97 -7.30
CA GLY A 67 -14.99 -5.64 -8.56
C GLY A 67 -13.50 -5.58 -8.93
N TRP A 68 -12.79 -4.54 -8.47
CA TRP A 68 -11.35 -4.37 -8.68
C TRP A 68 -10.48 -5.15 -7.68
N PHE A 69 -11.08 -5.61 -6.58
CA PHE A 69 -10.43 -6.41 -5.55
C PHE A 69 -11.22 -7.70 -5.31
N PRO A 70 -11.30 -8.63 -6.28
CA PRO A 70 -12.15 -9.81 -6.18
C PRO A 70 -11.77 -10.71 -4.98
N ALA A 71 -10.48 -10.80 -4.67
CA ALA A 71 -9.95 -11.58 -3.56
C ALA A 71 -9.97 -10.86 -2.20
N LEU A 72 -10.56 -9.65 -2.10
CA LEU A 72 -10.54 -8.83 -0.88
C LEU A 72 -10.93 -9.66 0.35
N SER A 73 -10.02 -9.71 1.32
CA SER A 73 -10.22 -10.43 2.58
C SER A 73 -11.22 -9.71 3.48
N SER A 74 -11.71 -10.39 4.53
CA SER A 74 -12.57 -9.77 5.53
C SER A 74 -11.92 -8.52 6.17
N TYR A 75 -12.76 -7.61 6.70
CA TYR A 75 -12.28 -6.42 7.40
C TYR A 75 -11.26 -6.75 8.50
N GLN A 76 -11.47 -7.82 9.26
CA GLN A 76 -10.54 -8.24 10.31
C GLN A 76 -9.16 -8.62 9.74
N ALA A 77 -9.14 -9.36 8.64
CA ALA A 77 -7.89 -9.73 7.97
C ALA A 77 -7.21 -8.53 7.32
N PHE A 78 -7.98 -7.63 6.70
CA PHE A 78 -7.49 -6.35 6.17
C PHE A 78 -6.83 -5.53 7.29
N ASN A 79 -7.56 -5.25 8.37
CA ASN A 79 -7.09 -4.41 9.48
C ASN A 79 -5.84 -4.99 10.13
N ARG A 80 -5.80 -6.31 10.35
CA ARG A 80 -4.61 -7.00 10.87
C ARG A 80 -3.39 -6.76 9.97
N ARG A 81 -3.55 -6.96 8.66
CA ARG A 81 -2.44 -6.83 7.70
C ARG A 81 -1.97 -5.39 7.50
N VAL A 82 -2.86 -4.40 7.57
CA VAL A 82 -2.45 -2.98 7.57
C VAL A 82 -1.56 -2.68 8.77
N ASN A 83 -1.95 -3.15 9.96
CA ASN A 83 -1.13 -2.96 11.17
C ASN A 83 0.21 -3.70 11.10
N GLU A 84 0.25 -4.90 10.51
CA GLU A 84 1.50 -5.65 10.28
C GLU A 84 2.46 -4.92 9.33
N LEU A 85 1.92 -4.14 8.38
CA LEU A 85 2.73 -3.36 7.43
C LEU A 85 3.14 -1.99 7.95
N ALA A 86 2.53 -1.47 9.02
CA ALA A 86 2.83 -0.13 9.54
C ALA A 86 4.33 0.10 9.79
N PRO A 87 5.09 -0.82 10.44
CA PRO A 87 6.52 -0.63 10.64
C PRO A 87 7.34 -0.62 9.34
N ALA A 88 6.88 -1.37 8.32
CA ALA A 88 7.54 -1.40 7.02
C ALA A 88 7.32 -0.09 6.24
N PHE A 89 6.14 0.52 6.38
CA PHE A 89 5.85 1.83 5.81
C PHE A 89 6.64 2.95 6.48
N GLU A 90 6.77 2.92 7.81
CA GLU A 90 7.60 3.88 8.54
C GLU A 90 9.04 3.85 8.03
N LEU A 91 9.63 2.65 7.89
CA LEU A 91 10.97 2.49 7.35
C LEU A 91 11.12 3.01 5.91
N LEU A 92 10.13 2.77 5.04
CA LEU A 92 10.13 3.30 3.68
C LEU A 92 10.06 4.83 3.65
N ILE A 93 9.18 5.41 4.47
CA ILE A 93 9.04 6.87 4.56
C ILE A 93 10.34 7.48 5.06
N GLU A 94 10.96 6.91 6.10
CA GLU A 94 12.27 7.34 6.60
C GLU A 94 13.36 7.24 5.53
N GLN A 95 13.42 6.13 4.78
CA GLN A 95 14.39 5.96 3.70
C GLN A 95 14.20 6.98 2.58
N GLN A 96 12.96 7.20 2.14
CA GLN A 96 12.64 8.16 1.08
C GLN A 96 12.87 9.60 1.53
N LEU A 97 12.54 9.96 2.78
CA LEU A 97 12.85 11.28 3.35
C LEU A 97 14.36 11.49 3.50
N THR A 98 15.11 10.46 3.86
CA THR A 98 16.58 10.55 3.95
C THR A 98 17.23 10.71 2.56
N ILE A 99 16.69 10.06 1.53
CA ILE A 99 17.14 10.24 0.14
C ILE A 99 16.78 11.65 -0.35
N ALA A 100 15.55 12.10 -0.11
CA ALA A 100 15.10 13.45 -0.49
C ALA A 100 15.89 14.55 0.24
N GLY A 101 16.17 14.39 1.53
CA GLY A 101 17.00 15.30 2.33
C GLY A 101 18.44 15.39 1.82
N ARG A 102 19.03 14.26 1.38
CA ARG A 102 20.36 14.24 0.76
C ARG A 102 20.44 14.99 -0.58
N HIS A 103 19.35 15.07 -1.34
CA HIS A 103 19.31 15.89 -2.54
C HIS A 103 19.31 17.41 -2.25
N ILE A 104 18.89 17.82 -1.05
CA ILE A 104 18.87 19.25 -0.65
C ILE A 104 20.27 19.69 -0.19
N GLU A 105 21.03 18.83 0.48
CA GLU A 105 22.39 19.15 0.97
C GLU A 105 23.46 19.19 -0.12
N VAL A 106 23.33 18.43 -1.21
CA VAL A 106 24.33 18.41 -2.30
C VAL A 106 24.19 19.59 -3.28
N THR A 107 23.11 20.37 -3.16
CA THR A 107 22.84 21.53 -4.02
C THR A 107 23.11 22.89 -3.32
N THR A 108 23.72 22.88 -2.14
CA THR A 108 24.14 24.09 -1.40
C THR A 108 25.66 24.13 -1.28
#